data_AF-V4C2Y1-F1
#
_entry.id   AF-V4C2Y1-F1
#
_cell.length_a   1.000
_cell.length_b   1.000
_cell.length_c   1.000
_cell.angle_alpha   90.00
_cell.angle_beta   90.00
_cell.angle_gamma   90.00
#
_symmetry.space_group_name_H-M   'P 1'
#
loop_
_entity.id
_entity.type
_entity.pdbx_description
1 polymer ?
#
loop_
_entity_poly.entity_id
_entity_poly.type
_entity_poly.pdbx_seq_one_letter_code
_entity_poly.pdbx_strand_id
1 'polypeptide(L)'
;EPPKRYDNQVFVLHNHEPQCSFSKNHVIFKDTWKSCFNWTMWYREDSDIHEPYGLIVKRRQVLETNFTEIYFKKTKMAAAMVSNCNGQSQRMKYIRKLMTLGVEIDVFGACGEHSCPRGKDGDCRDNINKRYKFFLSFENSFCPDYISEKFFHPYQGDIINVARGGGNYSKEAPEGTYINTRDFKTIKDVADYIIRLSKNKDEYIHILKQKNKY
;
A
#
# COMPACT_ATOMS: atom_id res chain seq x y z
N GLU A 1 31.34 12.48 -3.87
CA GLU A 1 32.12 11.24 -3.61
C GLU A 1 31.64 10.65 -2.29
N PRO A 2 31.80 9.33 -2.05
CA PRO A 2 31.43 8.75 -0.76
C PRO A 2 32.26 9.38 0.38
N PRO A 3 31.71 9.48 1.60
CA PRO A 3 32.43 10.03 2.74
C PRO A 3 33.64 9.15 3.12
N LYS A 4 34.69 9.77 3.66
CA LYS A 4 35.89 9.05 4.13
C LYS A 4 35.50 8.11 5.27
N ARG A 5 35.85 6.83 5.14
CA ARG A 5 35.58 5.77 6.12
C ARG A 5 36.81 5.54 7.00
N TYR A 6 36.63 5.49 8.32
CA TYR A 6 37.66 4.98 9.23
C TYR A 6 37.57 3.45 9.34
N ASP A 7 38.67 2.78 9.64
CA ASP A 7 38.73 1.31 9.64
C ASP A 7 37.78 0.65 10.66
N ASN A 8 37.41 1.38 11.71
CA ASN A 8 36.48 0.93 12.75
C ASN A 8 35.02 1.38 12.53
N GLN A 9 34.69 1.95 11.37
CA GLN A 9 33.32 2.38 11.05
C GLN A 9 32.62 1.39 10.11
N VAL A 10 31.38 1.07 10.47
CA VAL A 10 30.45 0.32 9.62
C VAL A 10 29.53 1.30 8.93
N PHE A 11 29.48 1.26 7.60
CA PHE A 11 28.51 2.02 6.81
C PHE A 11 27.37 1.12 6.37
N VAL A 12 26.15 1.58 6.61
CA VAL A 12 24.92 0.89 6.23
C VAL A 12 24.25 1.67 5.10
N LEU A 13 24.01 1.03 3.96
CA LEU A 13 23.17 1.59 2.92
C LEU A 13 21.71 1.46 3.34
N HIS A 14 21.13 2.57 3.79
CA HIS A 14 19.72 2.65 4.13
C HIS A 14 18.92 3.19 2.94
N ASN A 15 17.85 2.48 2.57
CA ASN A 15 16.92 2.90 1.53
C ASN A 15 15.57 2.26 1.82
N HIS A 16 14.47 2.94 1.47
CA HIS A 16 13.12 2.35 1.50
C HIS A 16 12.44 2.39 0.13
N GLU A 17 12.95 3.20 -0.78
CA GLU A 17 12.36 3.35 -2.12
C GLU A 17 12.61 2.12 -3.02
N PRO A 18 11.72 1.84 -3.97
CA PRO A 18 11.82 0.67 -4.83
C PRO A 18 12.97 0.78 -5.84
N GLN A 19 14.15 0.19 -5.57
CA GLN A 19 15.34 0.36 -6.44
C GLN A 19 15.16 -0.14 -7.86
N CYS A 20 14.26 -1.09 -8.13
CA CYS A 20 13.99 -1.50 -9.51
C CYS A 20 13.38 -0.36 -10.36
N SER A 21 12.93 0.72 -9.72
CA SER A 21 12.50 1.96 -10.39
C SER A 21 13.62 2.99 -10.58
N PHE A 22 14.79 2.77 -9.99
CA PHE A 22 15.91 3.69 -10.10
C PHE A 22 16.53 3.59 -11.49
N SER A 23 17.00 4.72 -12.00
CA SER A 23 17.79 4.75 -13.23
C SER A 23 19.06 3.92 -13.07
N LYS A 24 19.52 3.27 -14.15
CA LYS A 24 20.82 2.59 -14.17
C LYS A 24 21.99 3.54 -13.80
N ASN A 25 21.82 4.83 -14.03
CA ASN A 25 22.80 5.88 -13.71
C ASN A 25 22.67 6.41 -12.27
N HIS A 26 21.76 5.84 -11.46
CA HIS A 26 21.57 6.26 -10.08
C HIS A 26 22.87 6.10 -9.29
N VAL A 27 23.15 7.07 -8.41
CA VAL A 27 24.44 7.20 -7.73
C VAL A 27 24.82 5.95 -6.94
N ILE A 28 23.84 5.25 -6.35
CA ILE A 28 24.04 4.02 -5.57
C ILE A 28 24.61 2.87 -6.41
N PHE A 29 24.44 2.90 -7.73
CA PHE A 29 24.93 1.85 -8.63
C PHE A 29 26.35 2.09 -9.13
N LYS A 30 26.93 3.26 -8.85
CA LYS A 30 28.34 3.55 -9.17
C LYS A 30 29.26 2.75 -8.25
N ASP A 31 30.33 2.18 -8.80
CA ASP A 31 31.25 1.30 -8.05
C ASP A 31 31.89 2.00 -6.83
N THR A 32 32.10 3.32 -6.95
CA THR A 32 32.57 4.16 -5.84
C THR A 32 31.62 4.15 -4.65
N TRP A 33 30.31 4.08 -4.87
CA TRP A 33 29.32 4.00 -3.79
C TRP A 33 29.06 2.57 -3.35
N LYS A 34 29.02 1.61 -4.27
CA LYS A 34 28.80 0.18 -3.94
C LYS A 34 29.86 -0.35 -2.96
N SER A 35 31.13 0.00 -3.17
CA SER A 35 32.25 -0.47 -2.34
C SER A 35 32.33 0.18 -0.96
N CYS A 36 31.52 1.20 -0.67
CA CYS A 36 31.59 1.94 0.58
C CYS A 36 30.72 1.38 1.70
N PHE A 37 29.73 0.55 1.39
CA PHE A 37 28.79 0.02 2.37
C PHE A 37 29.16 -1.40 2.77
N ASN A 38 29.09 -1.67 4.07
CA ASN A 38 29.30 -3.00 4.63
C ASN A 38 27.99 -3.79 4.66
N TRP A 39 26.90 -3.10 5.01
CA TRP A 39 25.58 -3.69 5.17
C TRP A 39 24.52 -2.89 4.43
N THR A 40 23.41 -3.55 4.17
CA THR A 40 22.19 -2.99 3.61
C THR A 40 21.08 -3.06 4.65
N MET A 41 20.30 -1.98 4.78
CA MET A 41 19.11 -1.94 5.65
C MET A 41 17.90 -1.49 4.83
N TRP A 42 16.95 -2.41 4.62
CA TRP A 42 15.89 -2.23 3.62
C TRP A 42 14.71 -3.21 3.76
N TYR A 43 13.63 -3.00 2.99
CA TYR A 43 12.46 -3.87 2.91
C TYR A 43 12.73 -5.21 2.23
N ARG A 44 13.82 -5.36 1.46
CA ARG A 44 14.08 -6.64 0.77
C ARG A 44 14.45 -7.71 1.78
N GLU A 45 13.95 -8.93 1.56
CA GLU A 45 14.21 -10.07 2.45
C GLU A 45 15.70 -10.50 2.40
N ASP A 46 16.43 -10.14 1.34
CA ASP A 46 17.86 -10.44 1.15
C ASP A 46 18.80 -9.30 1.58
N SER A 47 18.31 -8.35 2.39
CA SER A 47 19.16 -7.32 3.01
C SER A 47 19.83 -7.83 4.30
N ASP A 48 20.98 -7.27 4.65
CA ASP A 48 21.70 -7.64 5.88
C ASP A 48 20.87 -7.32 7.14
N ILE A 49 20.12 -6.21 7.09
CA ILE A 49 19.20 -5.77 8.13
C ILE A 49 17.82 -5.56 7.49
N HIS A 50 16.93 -6.52 7.67
CA HIS A 50 15.58 -6.43 7.14
C HIS A 50 14.75 -5.39 7.93
N GLU A 51 14.23 -4.39 7.22
CA GLU A 51 13.41 -3.30 7.75
C GLU A 51 12.13 -3.16 6.91
N PRO A 52 11.07 -3.92 7.23
CA PRO A 52 9.80 -3.83 6.53
C PRO A 52 9.06 -2.53 6.88
N TYR A 53 8.16 -2.09 6.01
CA TYR A 53 7.34 -0.89 6.22
C TYR A 53 6.32 -1.02 7.35
N GLY A 54 5.97 -2.24 7.75
CA GLY A 54 5.02 -2.50 8.81
C GLY A 54 4.91 -3.98 9.13
N LEU A 55 4.19 -4.27 10.21
CA LEU A 55 3.88 -5.62 10.65
C LEU A 55 2.39 -5.69 11.00
N ILE A 56 1.69 -6.68 10.46
CA ILE A 56 0.28 -6.94 10.79
C ILE A 56 0.26 -8.09 11.79
N VAL A 57 -0.10 -7.77 13.03
CA VAL A 57 -0.08 -8.71 14.14
C VAL A 57 -1.50 -8.98 14.61
N LYS A 58 -1.77 -10.23 14.98
CA LYS A 58 -3.07 -10.59 15.54
C LYS A 58 -3.26 -9.87 16.87
N ARG A 59 -4.40 -9.22 17.06
CA ARG A 59 -4.76 -8.58 18.33
C ARG A 59 -4.90 -9.62 19.42
N ARG A 60 -4.48 -9.24 20.63
CA ARG A 60 -4.72 -10.05 21.84
C ARG A 60 -6.19 -10.09 22.23
N GLN A 61 -6.92 -9.00 21.95
CA GLN A 61 -8.35 -8.85 22.22
C GLN A 61 -9.03 -8.28 20.97
N VAL A 62 -10.17 -8.87 20.60
CA VAL A 62 -10.99 -8.35 19.50
C VAL A 62 -11.68 -7.08 19.96
N LEU A 63 -11.59 -6.01 19.18
CA LEU A 63 -12.29 -4.78 19.48
C LEU A 63 -13.79 -4.98 19.26
N GLU A 64 -14.60 -4.61 20.25
CA GLU A 64 -16.05 -4.52 20.05
C GLU A 64 -16.33 -3.40 19.04
N THR A 65 -17.03 -3.73 17.96
CA THR A 65 -17.21 -2.82 16.84
C THR A 65 -18.56 -3.04 16.17
N ASN A 66 -19.31 -1.96 15.98
CA ASN A 66 -20.58 -1.99 15.26
C ASN A 66 -20.34 -1.91 13.75
N PHE A 67 -20.03 -3.05 13.14
CA PHE A 67 -19.74 -3.14 11.70
C PHE A 67 -20.92 -2.72 10.81
N THR A 68 -22.16 -2.90 11.30
CA THR A 68 -23.37 -2.45 10.58
C THR A 68 -23.39 -0.94 10.47
N GLU A 69 -23.12 -0.24 11.57
CA GLU A 69 -23.03 1.21 11.59
C GLU A 69 -21.89 1.72 10.70
N ILE A 70 -20.73 1.05 10.74
CA ILE A 70 -19.61 1.36 9.82
C ILE A 70 -20.06 1.27 8.36
N TYR A 71 -20.73 0.18 7.97
CA TYR A 71 -21.19 0.00 6.59
C TYR A 71 -22.09 1.15 6.13
N PHE A 72 -23.01 1.59 6.97
CA PHE A 72 -23.95 2.68 6.65
C PHE A 72 -23.30 4.08 6.72
N LYS A 73 -22.25 4.27 7.53
CA LYS A 73 -21.48 5.53 7.58
C LYS A 73 -20.60 5.73 6.34
N LYS A 74 -20.18 4.67 5.64
CA LYS A 74 -19.40 4.82 4.41
C LYS A 74 -20.29 5.31 3.27
N THR A 75 -20.07 6.54 2.82
CA THR A 75 -20.83 7.20 1.75
C THR A 75 -20.14 7.16 0.39
N LYS A 76 -18.87 6.76 0.34
CA LYS A 76 -18.06 6.71 -0.88
C LYS A 76 -17.50 5.30 -1.11
N MET A 77 -17.28 4.95 -2.37
CA MET A 77 -16.85 3.59 -2.73
C MET A 77 -15.35 3.40 -2.46
N ALA A 78 -14.47 4.00 -3.26
CA ALA A 78 -13.02 3.78 -3.13
C ALA A 78 -12.22 5.09 -3.14
N ALA A 79 -11.07 5.08 -2.47
CA ALA A 79 -10.10 6.18 -2.48
C ALA A 79 -8.69 5.66 -2.77
N ALA A 80 -7.86 6.50 -3.39
CA ALA A 80 -6.43 6.25 -3.57
C ALA A 80 -5.64 7.52 -3.23
N MET A 81 -4.50 7.40 -2.55
CA MET A 81 -3.56 8.50 -2.33
C MET A 81 -2.34 8.34 -3.25
N VAL A 82 -2.21 9.21 -4.26
CA VAL A 82 -1.26 9.08 -5.36
C VAL A 82 -0.64 10.43 -5.73
N SER A 83 0.66 10.57 -5.48
CA SER A 83 1.45 11.76 -5.89
C SER A 83 2.53 11.48 -6.94
N ASN A 84 2.85 10.20 -7.19
CA ASN A 84 3.70 9.79 -8.32
C ASN A 84 2.84 9.15 -9.41
N CYS A 85 2.61 9.89 -10.50
CA CYS A 85 1.65 9.55 -11.55
C CYS A 85 2.22 8.58 -12.59
N ASN A 86 3.55 8.58 -12.73
CA ASN A 86 4.30 7.85 -13.75
C ASN A 86 5.11 6.71 -13.15
N GLY A 87 4.60 6.08 -12.08
CA GLY A 87 5.23 4.93 -11.47
C GLY A 87 5.36 3.74 -12.43
N GLN A 88 6.43 2.97 -12.27
CA GLN A 88 6.75 1.77 -13.08
C GLN A 88 5.60 0.75 -13.11
N SER A 89 4.79 0.67 -12.05
CA SER A 89 3.62 -0.21 -11.95
C SER A 89 2.44 0.18 -12.85
N GLN A 90 2.48 1.37 -13.47
CA GLN A 90 1.41 1.98 -14.25
C GLN A 90 0.08 2.06 -13.49
N ARG A 91 0.12 2.19 -12.15
CA ARG A 91 -1.07 2.19 -11.27
C ARG A 91 -2.18 3.15 -11.70
N MET A 92 -1.85 4.32 -12.24
CA MET A 92 -2.86 5.27 -12.70
C MET A 92 -3.64 4.77 -13.92
N LYS A 93 -3.02 3.99 -14.82
CA LYS A 93 -3.76 3.33 -15.92
C LYS A 93 -4.73 2.28 -15.38
N TYR A 94 -4.31 1.54 -14.36
CA TYR A 94 -5.17 0.56 -13.69
C TYR A 94 -6.36 1.21 -13.00
N ILE A 95 -6.12 2.27 -12.20
CA ILE A 95 -7.17 3.06 -11.53
C ILE A 95 -8.17 3.61 -12.55
N ARG A 96 -7.69 4.25 -13.63
CA ARG A 96 -8.57 4.76 -14.69
C ARG A 96 -9.38 3.64 -15.34
N LYS A 97 -8.79 2.47 -15.57
CA LYS A 97 -9.54 1.33 -16.12
C LYS A 97 -10.65 0.87 -15.18
N LEU A 98 -10.40 0.78 -13.87
CA LEU A 98 -11.45 0.50 -12.88
C LEU A 98 -12.57 1.55 -12.91
N MET A 99 -12.23 2.84 -13.02
CA MET A 99 -13.21 3.92 -13.16
C MET A 99 -14.10 3.72 -14.40
N THR A 100 -13.52 3.39 -15.56
CA THR A 100 -14.31 3.10 -16.78
C THR A 100 -15.21 1.87 -16.66
N LEU A 101 -14.93 0.99 -15.69
CA LEU A 101 -15.71 -0.21 -15.41
C LEU A 101 -16.76 0.00 -14.31
N GLY A 102 -16.94 1.24 -13.84
CA GLY A 102 -17.99 1.62 -12.89
C GLY A 102 -17.56 1.62 -11.42
N VAL A 103 -16.25 1.49 -11.12
CA VAL A 103 -15.76 1.69 -9.75
C VAL A 103 -15.59 3.18 -9.49
N GLU A 104 -16.35 3.73 -8.56
CA GLU A 104 -16.21 5.13 -8.14
C GLU A 104 -14.95 5.28 -7.27
N ILE A 105 -13.95 6.01 -7.77
CA ILE A 105 -12.67 6.18 -7.11
C ILE A 105 -12.35 7.67 -7.00
N ASP A 106 -12.17 8.17 -5.78
CA ASP A 106 -11.59 9.50 -5.55
C ASP A 106 -10.08 9.37 -5.41
N VAL A 107 -9.32 10.08 -6.26
CA VAL A 107 -7.85 10.11 -6.19
C VAL A 107 -7.39 11.38 -5.49
N PHE A 108 -6.67 11.21 -4.40
CA PHE A 108 -6.08 12.26 -3.59
C PHE A 108 -4.59 12.41 -3.89
N GLY A 109 -4.08 13.64 -3.92
CA GLY A 109 -2.67 13.94 -4.17
C GLY A 109 -2.44 14.49 -5.58
N ALA A 110 -1.17 14.60 -5.98
CA ALA A 110 -0.79 15.31 -7.21
C ALA A 110 -1.33 14.67 -8.51
N CYS A 111 -1.83 13.44 -8.46
CA CYS A 111 -2.33 12.71 -9.63
C CYS A 111 -3.85 12.64 -9.73
N GLY A 112 -4.57 13.31 -8.82
CA GLY A 112 -6.03 13.32 -8.77
C GLY A 112 -6.60 14.72 -8.61
N GLU A 113 -7.92 14.80 -8.55
CA GLU A 113 -8.66 16.06 -8.40
C GLU A 113 -8.78 16.50 -6.95
N HIS A 114 -8.59 15.58 -6.00
CA HIS A 114 -8.62 15.86 -4.57
C HIS A 114 -7.19 16.08 -4.06
N SER A 115 -7.01 17.02 -3.13
CA SER A 115 -5.71 17.25 -2.49
C SER A 115 -5.75 16.88 -1.02
N CYS A 116 -4.66 16.31 -0.53
CA CYS A 116 -4.37 16.28 0.89
C CYS A 116 -3.45 17.48 1.20
N PRO A 117 -3.78 18.34 2.18
CA PRO A 117 -2.89 19.44 2.52
C PRO A 117 -1.52 18.92 2.97
N ARG A 118 -0.45 19.63 2.62
CA ARG A 118 0.92 19.23 3.00
C ARG A 118 1.04 19.13 4.51
N GLY A 119 1.65 18.05 5.00
CA GLY A 119 1.80 17.77 6.43
C GLY A 119 0.51 17.31 7.12
N LYS A 120 -0.57 17.07 6.37
CA LYS A 120 -1.89 16.65 6.87
C LYS A 120 -2.34 15.31 6.30
N ASP A 121 -1.37 14.46 5.94
CA ASP A 121 -1.64 13.14 5.38
C ASP A 121 -2.36 12.23 6.39
N GLY A 122 -2.14 12.42 7.70
CA GLY A 122 -2.92 11.78 8.77
C GLY A 122 -4.42 12.12 8.67
N ASP A 123 -4.74 13.41 8.73
CA ASP A 123 -6.12 13.91 8.64
C ASP A 123 -6.80 13.46 7.32
N CYS A 124 -6.06 13.40 6.23
CA CYS A 124 -6.56 12.90 4.95
C CYS A 124 -6.92 11.40 5.04
N ARG A 125 -6.01 10.58 5.58
CA ARG A 125 -6.25 9.15 5.82
C ARG A 125 -7.43 8.92 6.76
N ASP A 126 -7.58 9.71 7.81
CA ASP A 126 -8.71 9.60 8.74
C ASP A 126 -10.05 9.94 8.08
N ASN A 127 -10.08 10.98 7.25
CA ASN A 127 -11.28 11.34 6.49
C ASN A 127 -11.63 10.27 5.45
N ILE A 128 -10.63 9.72 4.76
CA ILE A 128 -10.80 8.60 3.83
C ILE A 128 -11.34 7.38 4.58
N ASN A 129 -10.70 7.01 5.70
CA ASN A 129 -11.13 5.92 6.54
C ASN A 129 -12.60 6.09 6.97
N LYS A 130 -13.03 7.29 7.37
CA LYS A 130 -14.42 7.53 7.80
C LYS A 130 -15.45 7.36 6.69
N ARG A 131 -15.13 7.77 5.45
CA ARG A 131 -16.13 7.93 4.37
C ARG A 131 -16.11 6.82 3.32
N TYR A 132 -14.98 6.16 3.10
CA TYR A 132 -14.80 5.23 1.98
C TYR A 132 -14.89 3.78 2.42
N LYS A 133 -15.45 2.93 1.55
CA LYS A 133 -15.49 1.49 1.77
C LYS A 133 -14.13 0.83 1.50
N PHE A 134 -13.41 1.31 0.48
CA PHE A 134 -12.16 0.73 0.00
C PHE A 134 -11.02 1.76 -0.07
N PHE A 135 -9.82 1.33 0.28
CA PHE A 135 -8.58 2.04 0.03
C PHE A 135 -7.73 1.28 -0.98
N LEU A 136 -7.29 1.93 -2.05
CA LEU A 136 -6.47 1.32 -3.09
C LEU A 136 -4.98 1.47 -2.74
N SER A 137 -4.40 0.44 -2.13
CA SER A 137 -2.97 0.36 -1.77
C SER A 137 -2.13 -0.09 -2.96
N PHE A 138 -2.11 0.74 -4.01
CA PHE A 138 -1.42 0.42 -5.26
C PHE A 138 0.01 0.96 -5.24
N GLU A 139 0.97 0.05 -5.27
CA GLU A 139 2.38 0.38 -5.29
C GLU A 139 2.78 1.13 -6.56
N ASN A 140 3.74 2.03 -6.45
CA ASN A 140 4.32 2.75 -7.59
C ASN A 140 5.23 1.85 -8.45
N SER A 141 5.71 0.73 -7.91
CA SER A 141 6.60 -0.19 -8.59
C SER A 141 6.30 -1.64 -8.23
N PHE A 142 6.61 -2.56 -9.12
CA PHE A 142 6.50 -4.01 -8.93
C PHE A 142 7.87 -4.61 -8.67
N CYS A 143 8.58 -4.07 -7.69
CA CYS A 143 9.84 -4.66 -7.25
C CYS A 143 9.55 -5.90 -6.38
N PRO A 144 10.47 -6.89 -6.37
CA PRO A 144 10.44 -7.98 -5.40
C PRO A 144 10.34 -7.42 -3.98
N ASP A 145 9.55 -8.09 -3.14
CA ASP A 145 9.32 -7.80 -1.72
C ASP A 145 8.78 -6.40 -1.39
N TYR A 146 8.49 -5.57 -2.39
CA TYR A 146 8.04 -4.20 -2.16
C TYR A 146 6.57 -4.14 -1.78
N ILE A 147 6.33 -3.99 -0.48
CA ILE A 147 5.04 -3.71 0.14
C ILE A 147 5.27 -2.53 1.10
N SER A 148 4.64 -1.41 0.79
CA SER A 148 4.93 -0.14 1.45
C SER A 148 3.90 0.23 2.52
N GLU A 149 4.06 1.40 3.14
CA GLU A 149 3.13 1.99 4.11
C GLU A 149 1.70 2.06 3.57
N LYS A 150 1.53 2.10 2.24
CA LYS A 150 0.23 2.08 1.56
C LYS A 150 -0.58 0.86 1.95
N PHE A 151 0.05 -0.31 2.08
CA PHE A 151 -0.63 -1.55 2.46
C PHE A 151 -0.93 -1.61 3.96
N PHE A 152 -0.03 -1.10 4.79
CA PHE A 152 -0.13 -1.21 6.24
C PHE A 152 -1.07 -0.17 6.88
N HIS A 153 -1.08 1.08 6.40
CA HIS A 153 -1.91 2.13 7.01
C HIS A 153 -3.41 1.79 7.08
N PRO A 154 -4.06 1.20 6.05
CA PRO A 154 -5.47 0.78 6.14
C PRO A 154 -5.78 -0.20 7.28
N TYR A 155 -4.79 -0.96 7.78
CA TYR A 155 -5.00 -1.87 8.92
C TYR A 155 -5.34 -1.13 10.22
N GLN A 156 -5.00 0.15 10.32
CA GLN A 156 -5.32 0.99 11.49
C GLN A 156 -6.77 1.51 11.51
N GLY A 157 -7.54 1.32 10.43
CA GLY A 157 -8.91 1.84 10.31
C GLY A 157 -9.96 0.82 9.86
N ASP A 158 -11.20 1.28 9.73
CA ASP A 158 -12.36 0.48 9.32
C ASP A 158 -12.59 0.54 7.80
N ILE A 159 -11.55 0.32 7.01
CA ILE A 159 -11.58 0.42 5.55
C ILE A 159 -10.95 -0.84 4.94
N ILE A 160 -11.55 -1.38 3.87
CA ILE A 160 -11.04 -2.58 3.22
C ILE A 160 -9.90 -2.18 2.28
N ASN A 161 -8.75 -2.82 2.44
CA ASN A 161 -7.59 -2.62 1.59
C ASN A 161 -7.73 -3.40 0.28
N VAL A 162 -7.54 -2.74 -0.85
CA VAL A 162 -7.36 -3.36 -2.18
C VAL A 162 -5.90 -3.19 -2.60
N ALA A 163 -5.15 -4.29 -2.57
CA ALA A 163 -3.71 -4.32 -2.77
C ALA A 163 -3.33 -4.63 -4.22
N ARG A 164 -2.27 -3.96 -4.69
CA ARG A 164 -1.65 -4.23 -5.99
C ARG A 164 -0.17 -3.87 -5.96
N GLY A 165 0.68 -4.88 -6.13
CA GLY A 165 2.14 -4.73 -6.01
C GLY A 165 2.90 -5.96 -6.48
N GLY A 166 4.23 -5.86 -6.45
CA GLY A 166 5.15 -6.95 -6.79
C GLY A 166 5.41 -7.93 -5.66
N GLY A 167 5.28 -7.48 -4.40
CA GLY A 167 5.53 -8.30 -3.21
C GLY A 167 4.48 -9.37 -2.94
N ASN A 168 4.79 -10.24 -1.97
CA ASN A 168 3.96 -11.35 -1.56
C ASN A 168 3.06 -10.97 -0.36
N TYR A 169 1.87 -10.44 -0.64
CA TYR A 169 0.95 -9.97 0.40
C TYR A 169 0.45 -11.06 1.36
N SER A 170 0.45 -12.34 0.98
CA SER A 170 0.01 -13.41 1.89
C SER A 170 1.04 -13.75 2.96
N LYS A 171 2.30 -13.32 2.80
CA LYS A 171 3.29 -13.33 3.89
C LYS A 171 3.03 -12.21 4.90
N GLU A 172 2.53 -11.07 4.43
CA GLU A 172 2.35 -9.87 5.25
C GLU A 172 1.02 -9.83 6.00
N ALA A 173 -0.03 -10.39 5.41
CA ALA A 173 -1.37 -10.38 5.99
C ALA A 173 -2.13 -11.67 5.71
N PRO A 174 -2.98 -12.12 6.65
CA PRO A 174 -3.85 -13.26 6.44
C PRO A 174 -4.80 -13.07 5.26
N GLU A 175 -5.07 -14.14 4.54
CA GLU A 175 -6.10 -14.13 3.50
C GLU A 175 -7.48 -13.77 4.08
N GLY A 176 -8.29 -13.07 3.29
CA GLY A 176 -9.62 -12.62 3.70
C GLY A 176 -9.65 -11.33 4.54
N THR A 177 -8.50 -10.71 4.85
CA THR A 177 -8.45 -9.38 5.52
C THR A 177 -8.24 -8.22 4.55
N TYR A 178 -7.94 -8.51 3.28
CA TYR A 178 -7.72 -7.57 2.19
C TYR A 178 -8.09 -8.22 0.85
N ILE A 179 -8.11 -7.42 -0.22
CA ILE A 179 -8.38 -7.87 -1.58
C ILE A 179 -7.07 -7.75 -2.38
N ASN A 180 -6.52 -8.86 -2.86
CA ASN A 180 -5.37 -8.83 -3.76
C ASN A 180 -5.85 -8.83 -5.21
N THR A 181 -5.48 -7.80 -5.98
CA THR A 181 -5.84 -7.73 -7.40
C THR A 181 -5.28 -8.86 -8.24
N ARG A 182 -4.22 -9.55 -7.77
CA ARG A 182 -3.61 -10.71 -8.47
C ARG A 182 -4.45 -11.98 -8.40
N ASP A 183 -5.44 -12.03 -7.51
CA ASP A 183 -6.32 -13.20 -7.34
C ASP A 183 -7.42 -13.25 -8.43
N PHE A 184 -7.51 -12.19 -9.23
CA PHE A 184 -8.52 -12.01 -10.27
C PHE A 184 -7.91 -12.20 -11.66
N LYS A 185 -8.66 -12.83 -12.56
CA LYS A 185 -8.21 -13.08 -13.95
C LYS A 185 -8.12 -11.79 -14.75
N THR A 186 -9.03 -10.85 -14.53
CA THR A 186 -9.12 -9.60 -15.28
C THR A 186 -9.39 -8.40 -14.37
N ILE A 187 -9.08 -7.19 -14.87
CA ILE A 187 -9.44 -5.93 -14.20
C ILE A 187 -10.95 -5.79 -14.07
N LYS A 188 -11.72 -6.38 -14.99
CA LYS A 188 -13.19 -6.42 -14.91
C LYS A 188 -13.64 -7.22 -13.69
N ASP A 189 -13.04 -8.38 -13.44
CA ASP A 189 -13.38 -9.20 -12.28
C ASP A 189 -13.09 -8.45 -10.96
N VAL A 190 -11.99 -7.68 -10.92
CA VAL A 190 -11.70 -6.78 -9.78
C VAL A 190 -12.79 -5.72 -9.62
N ALA A 191 -13.18 -5.06 -10.71
CA ALA A 191 -14.23 -4.03 -10.68
C ALA A 191 -15.58 -4.61 -10.22
N ASP A 192 -16.00 -5.72 -10.82
CA ASP A 192 -17.25 -6.42 -10.49
C ASP A 192 -17.25 -6.83 -9.01
N TYR A 193 -16.12 -7.33 -8.50
CA TYR A 193 -15.98 -7.72 -7.10
C TYR A 193 -16.09 -6.53 -6.15
N ILE A 194 -15.39 -5.41 -6.42
CA ILE A 194 -15.46 -4.19 -5.61
C ILE A 194 -16.89 -3.63 -5.60
N ILE A 195 -17.54 -3.55 -6.76
CA ILE A 195 -18.91 -3.03 -6.88
C ILE A 195 -19.89 -3.91 -6.11
N ARG A 196 -19.81 -5.24 -6.29
CA ARG A 196 -20.65 -6.20 -5.57
C ARG A 196 -20.48 -6.09 -4.07
N LEU A 197 -19.24 -6.07 -3.60
CA LEU A 197 -18.91 -5.92 -2.18
C LEU A 197 -19.35 -4.56 -1.62
N SER A 198 -19.29 -3.49 -2.42
CA SER A 198 -19.78 -2.16 -2.01
C SER A 198 -21.28 -2.12 -1.71
N LYS A 199 -22.05 -3.01 -2.34
CA LYS A 199 -23.52 -3.10 -2.27
C LYS A 199 -24.01 -4.24 -1.39
N ASN A 200 -23.16 -5.23 -1.11
CA ASN A 200 -23.48 -6.36 -0.24
C ASN A 200 -22.94 -6.11 1.18
N LYS A 201 -23.85 -5.71 2.08
CA LYS A 201 -23.56 -5.43 3.49
C LYS A 201 -22.85 -6.59 4.19
N ASP A 202 -23.34 -7.81 4.01
CA ASP A 202 -22.88 -8.96 4.80
C ASP A 202 -21.48 -9.40 4.37
N GLU A 203 -21.21 -9.41 3.07
CA GLU A 203 -19.86 -9.69 2.56
C GLU A 203 -18.86 -8.60 2.95
N TYR A 204 -19.25 -7.32 2.88
CA TYR A 204 -18.38 -6.22 3.29
C TYR A 204 -18.01 -6.32 4.77
N ILE A 205 -19.02 -6.54 5.62
CA ILE A 205 -18.84 -6.71 7.05
C ILE A 205 -18.00 -7.96 7.35
N HIS A 206 -18.15 -9.04 6.58
CA HIS A 206 -17.35 -10.25 6.76
C HIS A 206 -15.86 -9.95 6.68
N ILE A 207 -15.41 -9.25 5.63
CA ILE A 207 -14.00 -8.89 5.45
C ILE A 207 -13.53 -7.94 6.57
N LEU A 208 -14.31 -6.92 6.92
CA LEU A 208 -13.95 -6.02 8.03
C LEU A 208 -13.82 -6.76 9.36
N LYS A 209 -14.68 -7.73 9.64
CA LYS A 209 -14.59 -8.58 10.84
C LYS A 209 -13.32 -9.42 10.87
N GLN A 210 -12.90 -9.99 9.74
CA GLN A 210 -11.63 -10.72 9.68
C GLN A 210 -10.46 -9.79 9.90
N LYS A 211 -10.46 -8.64 9.22
CA LYS A 211 -9.43 -7.61 9.34
C LYS A 211 -9.32 -7.09 10.79
N ASN A 212 -10.43 -6.86 11.49
CA ASN A 212 -10.44 -6.35 12.87
C ASN A 212 -9.78 -7.30 13.91
N LYS A 213 -9.45 -8.53 13.53
CA LYS A 213 -8.67 -9.45 14.37
C LYS A 213 -7.19 -9.08 14.42
N TYR A 214 -6.75 -8.15 13.58
CA TYR A 214 -5.37 -7.69 13.42
C TYR A 214 -5.32 -6.17 13.61
#